data_AF-A0A2G4I789-F1
#
_entry.id   AF-A0A2G4I789-F1
#
_cell.length_a   1.000
_cell.length_b   1.000
_cell.length_c   1.000
_cell.angle_alpha   90.00
_cell.angle_beta   90.00
_cell.angle_gamma   90.00
#
_symmetry.space_group_name_H-M   'P 1'
#
loop_
_entity.id
_entity.type
_entity.pdbx_description
1 polymer ?
#
loop_
_entity_poly.entity_id
_entity_poly.type
_entity_poly.pdbx_seq_one_letter_code
_entity_poly.pdbx_strand_id
1 'polypeptide(L)' 'MSKLLKLQQGQVWKMGENFLRITRLERMAVEYKSATGPAGKGATLHSVTKKEFCRLIKSALLQPSAPAPLPRPARPE' A
#
# COMPACT_ATOMS: atom_id res chain seq x y z
N MET A 1 -18.62 13.51 2.51
CA MET A 1 -18.20 12.69 1.36
C MET A 1 -16.73 12.30 1.51
N SER A 2 -16.47 11.06 1.91
CA SER A 2 -15.10 10.57 2.14
C SER A 2 -14.47 10.20 0.80
N LYS A 3 -13.46 10.96 0.38
CA LYS A 3 -12.64 10.70 -0.82
C LYS A 3 -12.33 9.21 -0.91
N LEU A 4 -12.91 8.53 -1.88
CA LEU A 4 -12.70 7.10 -2.14
C LEU A 4 -11.27 6.94 -2.66
N LEU A 5 -10.31 6.80 -1.75
CA LEU A 5 -8.99 6.31 -2.07
C LEU A 5 -9.19 4.92 -2.70
N LYS A 6 -8.88 4.80 -3.98
CA LYS A 6 -8.94 3.53 -4.71
C LYS A 6 -7.84 2.64 -4.17
N LEU A 7 -8.20 1.80 -3.19
CA LEU A 7 -7.33 0.77 -2.68
C LEU A 7 -7.16 -0.29 -3.76
N GLN A 8 -5.92 -0.64 -4.06
CA GLN A 8 -5.57 -1.67 -5.03
C GLN A 8 -4.65 -2.70 -4.39
N GLN A 9 -4.77 -3.96 -4.81
CA GLN A 9 -3.87 -5.02 -4.35
C GLN A 9 -2.46 -4.70 -4.82
N GLY A 10 -1.46 -5.01 -3.98
CA GLY A 10 -0.06 -4.67 -4.25
C GLY A 10 0.33 -3.23 -3.89
N GLN A 11 -0.60 -2.40 -3.44
CA GLN A 11 -0.29 -1.04 -3.02
C GLN A 11 0.44 -1.02 -1.67
N VAL A 12 1.50 -0.21 -1.58
CA VAL A 12 2.32 -0.08 -0.37
C VAL A 12 2.11 1.30 0.25
N TRP A 13 1.81 1.31 1.53
CA TRP A 13 1.60 2.49 2.35
C TRP A 13 2.67 2.55 3.42
N LYS A 14 3.23 3.73 3.67
CA LYS A 14 4.23 3.95 4.71
C LYS A 14 3.62 4.75 5.84
N MET A 15 3.60 4.19 7.04
CA MET A 15 3.10 4.82 8.25
C MET A 15 4.25 4.99 9.23
N GLY A 16 4.89 6.16 9.19
CA GLY A 16 6.11 6.42 9.96
C GLY A 16 7.23 5.45 9.57
N GLU A 17 7.58 4.55 10.48
CA GLU A 17 8.60 3.50 10.32
C GLU A 17 8.03 2.15 9.86
N ASN A 18 6.70 2.05 9.78
CA ASN A 18 5.99 0.84 9.38
C ASN A 18 5.61 0.88 7.90
N PHE A 19 5.69 -0.27 7.25
CA PHE A 19 5.24 -0.46 5.87
C PHE A 19 4.03 -1.38 5.83
N LEU A 20 3.01 -0.97 5.10
CA LEU A 20 1.70 -1.60 5.01
C LEU A 20 1.44 -1.96 3.55
N ARG A 21 1.52 -3.24 3.20
CA ARG A 21 1.28 -3.71 1.81
C ARG A 21 -0.06 -4.42 1.70
N ILE A 22 -0.97 -3.87 0.90
CA ILE A 22 -2.26 -4.50 0.62
C ILE A 22 -2.01 -5.79 -0.16
N THR A 23 -2.42 -6.92 0.40
CA THR A 23 -2.27 -8.25 -0.20
C THR A 23 -3.59 -8.73 -0.79
N ARG A 24 -4.72 -8.52 -0.11
CA ARG A 24 -6.05 -8.85 -0.62
C ARG A 24 -7.06 -7.74 -0.35
N LEU A 25 -8.03 -7.62 -1.25
CA LEU A 25 -9.13 -6.68 -1.16
C LEU A 25 -10.42 -7.47 -1.28
N GLU A 26 -11.17 -7.52 -0.19
CA GLU A 26 -12.48 -8.12 -0.11
C GLU A 26 -13.56 -7.03 -0.28
N ARG A 27 -14.83 -7.45 -0.40
CA ARG A 27 -15.95 -6.53 -0.66
C ARG A 27 -16.09 -5.43 0.41
N MET A 28 -15.86 -5.77 1.68
CA MET A 28 -15.91 -4.84 2.81
C MET A 28 -14.65 -4.83 3.70
N ALA A 29 -13.68 -5.71 3.41
CA ALA A 29 -12.44 -5.83 4.16
C ALA A 29 -11.21 -5.64 3.26
N VAL A 30 -10.11 -5.24 3.87
CA VAL A 30 -8.82 -4.99 3.25
C VAL A 30 -7.80 -5.76 4.08
N GLU A 31 -7.07 -6.63 3.42
CA GLU A 31 -6.04 -7.43 4.04
C GLU A 31 -4.67 -6.89 3.63
N TYR A 32 -3.87 -6.50 4.60
CA TYR A 32 -2.56 -5.91 4.40
C TYR A 32 -1.52 -6.52 5.33
N LYS A 33 -0.27 -6.55 4.89
CA LYS A 33 0.88 -6.92 5.72
C LYS A 33 1.54 -5.67 6.26
N SER A 34 1.65 -5.55 7.57
CA SER A 34 2.42 -4.52 8.26
C SER A 34 3.82 -5.05 8.60
N ALA A 35 4.87 -4.27 8.39
CA ALA A 35 6.22 -4.60 8.81
C ALA A 35 6.87 -3.38 9.46
N THR A 36 7.45 -3.56 10.65
CA THR A 36 8.17 -2.51 11.39
C THR A 36 9.66 -2.69 11.17
N GLY A 37 10.28 -1.81 10.38
CA GLY A 37 11.73 -1.75 10.18
C GLY A 37 12.31 -2.58 9.01
N PRO A 38 13.57 -2.29 8.62
CA PRO A 38 14.23 -2.84 7.44
C PRO A 38 14.61 -4.32 7.56
N ALA A 39 14.63 -4.89 8.77
CA ALA A 39 15.03 -6.27 9.04
C ALA A 39 13.87 -7.28 9.00
N GLY A 40 12.63 -6.84 8.75
CA GLY A 40 11.51 -7.68 8.30
C GLY A 40 11.17 -8.91 9.16
N LYS A 41 11.60 -8.97 10.42
CA LYS A 41 11.37 -10.11 11.31
C LYS A 41 10.00 -9.95 11.99
N GLY A 42 8.94 -10.33 11.28
CA GLY A 42 7.57 -10.34 11.82
C GLY A 42 6.55 -9.48 11.06
N ALA A 43 6.52 -9.59 9.73
CA ALA A 43 5.45 -8.97 8.96
C ALA A 43 4.08 -9.53 9.40
N THR A 44 3.27 -8.71 10.07
CA THR A 44 1.97 -9.12 10.60
C THR A 44 0.90 -8.91 9.55
N LEU A 45 0.09 -9.94 9.33
CA LEU A 45 -1.00 -9.88 8.37
C LEU A 45 -2.26 -9.41 9.11
N HIS A 46 -2.79 -8.26 8.70
CA HIS A 46 -3.96 -7.64 9.28
C HIS A 46 -5.10 -7.60 8.26
N SER A 47 -6.27 -8.04 8.69
CA SER A 47 -7.53 -7.90 7.97
C SER A 47 -8.40 -6.87 8.70
N VAL A 48 -8.62 -5.71 8.06
CA VAL A 48 -9.43 -4.63 8.63
C VAL A 48 -10.54 -4.24 7.66
N THR A 49 -11.56 -3.53 8.11
CA THR A 49 -12.60 -3.04 7.19
C THR A 49 -12.08 -1.91 6.31
N LYS A 50 -12.68 -1.71 5.14
CA LYS A 50 -12.34 -0.58 4.25
C LYS A 50 -12.49 0.79 4.93
N LYS A 51 -13.42 0.93 5.89
CA LYS A 51 -13.58 2.15 6.70
C LYS A 51 -12.37 2.38 7.60
N GLU A 52 -11.96 1.34 8.32
CA GLU A 52 -10.80 1.39 9.22
C GLU A 52 -9.51 1.59 8.44
N PHE A 53 -9.31 0.87 7.33
CA PHE A 53 -8.15 1.07 6.47
C PHE A 53 -8.08 2.50 5.92
N CYS A 54 -9.20 3.05 5.45
CA CYS A 54 -9.26 4.42 4.94
C CYS A 54 -8.95 5.46 6.04
N ARG A 55 -9.30 5.21 7.31
CA ARG A 55 -8.89 6.04 8.45
C ARG A 55 -7.40 5.89 8.76
N LEU A 56 -6.89 4.66 8.70
CA LEU A 56 -5.48 4.36 8.99
C LEU A 56 -4.56 5.02 7.95
N ILE A 57 -4.89 4.92 6.67
CA ILE A 57 -4.12 5.54 5.59
C ILE A 57 -4.26 7.05 5.49
N LYS A 58 -5.22 7.69 6.19
CA LYS A 58 -5.26 9.17 6.25
C LYS A 58 -4.03 9.74 6.94
N SER A 59 -3.48 9.00 7.90
CA SER A 59 -2.24 9.34 8.59
C SER A 59 -1.02 8.63 7.99
N ALA A 60 -1.20 7.84 6.92
CA ALA A 60 -0.11 7.17 6.22
C ALA A 60 0.16 7.84 4.87
N LEU A 61 1.40 7.75 4.41
CA LEU A 61 1.79 8.21 3.09
C LEU A 61 1.69 7.05 2.10
N LEU A 62 0.89 7.21 1.05
CA LEU A 62 0.91 6.30 -0.09
C LEU A 62 2.31 6.34 -0.70
N GLN A 63 3.06 5.24 -0.66
CA GLN A 63 4.26 5.17 -1.46
C GLN A 63 3.84 4.91 -2.90
N PRO A 64 4.24 5.76 -3.86
CA PRO A 64 4.25 5.33 -5.24
C PRO A 64 5.25 4.16 -5.31
N SER A 65 4.73 2.93 -5.29
CA SER A 65 5.42 1.80 -5.91
C SER A 65 5.81 2.32 -7.29
N ALA A 66 7.10 2.42 -7.57
CA ALA A 66 7.63 3.15 -8.70
C ALA A 66 6.81 2.91 -9.99
N PRO A 67 6.59 3.98 -10.78
CA PRO A 67 5.77 3.95 -11.98
C PRO A 67 6.37 3.00 -13.02
N ALA A 68 5.52 2.70 -14.00
CA ALA A 68 5.80 2.06 -15.29
C ALA A 68 7.29 2.06 -15.72
N PRO A 69 7.74 0.97 -16.39
CA PRO A 69 9.11 0.86 -16.88
C PRO A 69 9.47 2.14 -17.61
N LEU A 70 10.64 2.71 -17.26
CA LEU A 70 11.28 3.81 -17.97
C LEU A 70 10.99 3.65 -19.47
N PRO A 71 10.50 4.68 -20.19
CA PRO A 71 10.55 4.62 -21.64
C PRO A 71 12.03 4.45 -21.97
N ARG A 72 12.40 3.24 -22.41
CA ARG A 72 13.73 2.99 -22.96
C ARG A 72 13.93 4.10 -23.98
N PRO A 73 15.00 4.91 -23.91
CA PRO A 73 15.25 5.85 -25.00
C PRO A 73 15.34 4.99 -26.25
N ALA A 74 14.37 5.16 -27.15
CA ALA A 74 14.43 4.58 -28.47
C ALA A 74 15.74 5.09 -29.05
N ARG A 75 16.68 4.15 -29.23
CA ARG A 75 17.95 4.39 -29.91
C ARG A 75 17.61 5.08 -31.25
N PRO A 76 18.05 6.32 -31.49
CA PRO A 76 18.03 6.86 -32.83
C PRO A 76 19.05 6.07 -33.66
N GLU A 77 18.70 5.88 -34.93
CA GLU A 77 19.46 5.18 -35.98
C GLU A 77 20.96 5.51 -36.00
#